data_AF-A0A258DRD5-F1
#
_entry.id   AF-A0A258DRD5-F1
#
_cell.length_a   1.000
_cell.length_b   1.000
_cell.length_c   1.000
_cell.angle_alpha   90.00
_cell.angle_beta   90.00
_cell.angle_gamma   90.00
#
_symmetry.space_group_name_H-M   'P 1'
#
loop_
_entity.id
_entity.type
_entity.pdbx_description
1 polymer ?
#
loop_
_entity_poly.entity_id
_entity_poly.type
_entity_poly.pdbx_seq_one_letter_code
_entity_poly.pdbx_strand_id
1 'polypeptide(L)'
;MQKLQLYTNPEFDQLRNRQDELADQAVKDLIENPTWIGVINAWETFPDQFPEGFSESVKAFFDFYTHRIGTGDSSVVQKAQNYFDQKGDLYLAMLGFYALPYCYAFADGAEVLVRSNRIVDQIGERLGETGGFVMELFRPGAFRKADRAFLVCAKVRLIHAFSRHFIHQYAKDWDPAFGKPVNQEDMLGTNLAFSFIVLRGLTKMGFAPTEEEQKAVLAYWKWIGDLMGIDTSYWPETSKEAFTNYFPNVSAV
;
A
#
# COMPACT_ATOMS: atom_id res chain seq x y z
N MET A 1 -21.86 18.79 -19.98
CA MET A 1 -20.90 18.25 -18.99
C MET A 1 -21.09 16.73 -18.87
N GLN A 2 -20.69 15.97 -19.89
CA GLN A 2 -20.98 14.53 -20.00
C GLN A 2 -19.71 13.73 -20.37
N LYS A 3 -18.57 14.06 -19.74
CA LYS A 3 -17.28 13.37 -19.96
C LYS A 3 -16.90 12.38 -18.86
N LEU A 4 -17.75 12.16 -17.86
CA LEU A 4 -17.49 11.25 -16.73
C LEU A 4 -17.95 9.79 -16.98
N GLN A 5 -18.63 9.49 -18.10
CA GLN A 5 -19.17 8.14 -18.37
C GLN A 5 -18.21 7.20 -19.13
N LEU A 6 -16.95 7.58 -19.37
CA LEU A 6 -16.06 6.76 -20.21
C LEU A 6 -15.26 5.68 -19.48
N TYR A 7 -15.30 5.59 -18.15
CA TYR A 7 -14.45 4.65 -17.40
C TYR A 7 -15.10 4.10 -16.12
N THR A 8 -16.38 3.72 -16.18
CA THR A 8 -16.96 2.87 -15.13
C THR A 8 -16.64 1.42 -15.49
N ASN A 9 -15.63 0.83 -14.85
CA ASN A 9 -15.55 -0.61 -14.81
C ASN A 9 -16.35 -1.09 -13.59
N PRO A 10 -17.52 -1.72 -13.77
CA PRO A 10 -18.40 -2.10 -12.67
C PRO A 10 -17.75 -3.02 -11.63
N GLU A 11 -16.68 -3.73 -12.00
CA GLU A 11 -15.90 -4.55 -11.09
C GLU A 11 -15.06 -3.68 -10.13
N PHE A 12 -14.60 -2.50 -10.56
CA PHE A 12 -13.86 -1.54 -9.72
C PHE A 12 -14.79 -0.75 -8.78
N ASP A 13 -16.00 -0.42 -9.23
CA ASP A 13 -17.02 0.18 -8.36
C ASP A 13 -17.34 -0.72 -7.15
N GLN A 14 -17.18 -2.05 -7.30
CA GLN A 14 -17.32 -2.98 -6.19
C GLN A 14 -16.12 -2.91 -5.21
N LEU A 15 -14.91 -2.64 -5.69
CA LEU A 15 -13.72 -2.52 -4.84
C LEU A 15 -13.82 -1.34 -3.87
N ARG A 16 -14.51 -0.25 -4.27
CA ARG A 16 -14.84 0.89 -3.40
C ARG A 16 -15.62 0.52 -2.14
N ASN A 17 -16.30 -0.63 -2.17
CA ASN A 17 -17.14 -1.13 -1.08
C ASN A 17 -16.49 -2.28 -0.29
N ARG A 18 -15.27 -2.69 -0.67
CA ARG A 18 -14.51 -3.76 -0.03
C ARG A 18 -13.36 -3.18 0.80
N GLN A 19 -13.20 -3.66 2.03
CA GLN A 19 -12.12 -3.29 2.94
C GLN A 19 -11.28 -4.55 3.24
N ASP A 20 -10.61 -4.62 4.38
CA ASP A 20 -9.71 -5.71 4.74
C ASP A 20 -10.13 -6.28 6.09
N GLU A 21 -11.02 -7.27 6.01
CA GLU A 21 -11.67 -7.87 7.17
C GLU A 21 -10.70 -8.47 8.18
N LEU A 22 -9.58 -9.06 7.70
CA LEU A 22 -8.56 -9.65 8.57
C LEU A 22 -7.93 -8.58 9.48
N ALA A 23 -7.53 -7.45 8.90
CA ALA A 23 -6.93 -6.36 9.66
C ALA A 23 -7.99 -5.60 10.50
N ASP A 24 -9.19 -5.41 9.96
CA ASP A 24 -10.27 -4.71 10.64
C ASP A 24 -10.71 -5.45 11.91
N GLN A 25 -10.69 -6.79 11.90
CA GLN A 25 -11.04 -7.61 13.06
C GLN A 25 -9.94 -7.56 14.13
N ALA A 26 -8.67 -7.66 13.72
CA ALA A 26 -7.56 -7.49 14.65
C ALA A 26 -7.59 -6.11 15.32
N VAL A 27 -7.91 -5.05 14.58
CA VAL A 27 -7.99 -3.69 15.12
C VAL A 27 -9.11 -3.52 16.14
N LYS A 28 -10.28 -4.16 15.94
CA LYS A 28 -11.36 -4.13 16.95
C LYS A 28 -10.84 -4.64 18.31
N ASP A 29 -10.18 -5.79 18.32
CA ASP A 29 -9.66 -6.40 19.54
C ASP A 29 -8.49 -5.59 20.13
N LEU A 30 -7.66 -4.96 19.29
CA LEU A 30 -6.57 -4.07 19.74
C LEU A 30 -7.09 -2.78 20.39
N ILE A 31 -8.22 -2.24 19.95
CA ILE A 31 -8.85 -1.07 20.57
C ILE A 31 -9.42 -1.42 21.93
N GLU A 32 -9.99 -2.61 22.09
CA GLU A 32 -10.46 -3.13 23.38
C GLU A 32 -9.30 -3.45 24.34
N ASN A 33 -8.09 -3.69 23.80
CA ASN A 33 -6.89 -4.03 24.58
C ASN A 33 -5.68 -3.14 24.22
N PRO A 34 -5.69 -1.83 24.57
CA PRO A 34 -4.69 -0.88 24.08
C PRO A 34 -3.23 -1.20 24.48
N THR A 35 -3.02 -1.96 25.54
CA THR A 35 -1.67 -2.39 25.96
C THR A 35 -0.98 -3.27 24.91
N TRP A 36 -1.75 -4.03 24.12
CA TRP A 36 -1.21 -4.87 23.04
C TRP A 36 -0.62 -4.04 21.90
N ILE A 37 -1.16 -2.84 21.64
CA ILE A 37 -0.62 -1.92 20.64
C ILE A 37 0.81 -1.51 21.02
N GLY A 38 1.06 -1.25 22.32
CA GLY A 38 2.40 -0.95 22.82
C GLY A 38 3.39 -2.11 22.63
N VAL A 39 2.92 -3.34 22.86
CA VAL A 39 3.72 -4.56 22.63
C VAL A 39 4.09 -4.71 21.15
N ILE A 40 3.11 -4.60 20.24
CA ILE A 40 3.33 -4.69 18.79
C ILE A 40 4.28 -3.59 18.31
N ASN A 41 4.12 -2.37 18.81
CA ASN A 41 4.98 -1.24 18.44
C ASN A 41 6.44 -1.48 18.84
N ALA A 42 6.69 -2.14 19.97
CA ALA A 42 8.02 -2.48 20.45
C ALA A 42 8.72 -3.59 19.64
N TRP A 43 8.01 -4.33 18.78
CA TRP A 43 8.63 -5.34 17.93
C TRP A 43 9.55 -4.72 16.87
N GLU A 44 10.77 -5.24 16.77
CA GLU A 44 11.71 -4.95 15.68
C GLU A 44 11.65 -6.03 14.57
N THR A 45 11.32 -7.25 14.96
CA THR A 45 11.06 -8.41 14.09
C THR A 45 9.83 -9.16 14.62
N PHE A 46 9.30 -10.10 13.84
CA PHE A 46 8.25 -10.98 14.36
C PHE A 46 8.77 -11.77 15.56
N PRO A 47 7.96 -11.92 16.63
CA PRO A 47 8.30 -12.81 17.72
C PRO A 47 8.15 -14.27 17.27
N ASP A 48 8.96 -15.17 17.84
CA ASP A 48 8.83 -16.61 17.59
C ASP A 48 7.50 -17.17 18.12
N GLN A 49 6.93 -16.54 19.14
CA GLN A 49 5.63 -16.87 19.73
C GLN A 49 4.86 -15.60 20.07
N PHE A 50 3.58 -15.56 19.70
CA PHE A 50 2.71 -14.44 20.08
C PHE A 50 2.32 -14.51 21.57
N PRO A 51 2.13 -13.37 22.23
CA PRO A 51 1.66 -13.34 23.61
C PRO A 51 0.37 -14.16 23.79
N GLU A 52 0.31 -14.99 24.84
CA GLU A 52 -0.82 -15.90 25.08
C GLU A 52 -2.16 -15.15 25.12
N GLY A 53 -2.16 -13.96 25.72
CA GLY A 53 -3.34 -13.11 25.86
C GLY A 53 -3.87 -12.49 24.58
N PHE A 54 -3.14 -12.54 23.45
CA PHE A 54 -3.68 -12.04 22.18
C PHE A 54 -4.90 -12.86 21.74
N SER A 55 -5.92 -12.17 21.25
CA SER A 55 -7.11 -12.81 20.70
C SER A 55 -6.80 -13.60 19.43
N GLU A 56 -7.74 -14.45 19.00
CA GLU A 56 -7.62 -15.21 17.76
C GLU A 56 -7.50 -14.31 16.53
N SER A 57 -8.20 -13.16 16.51
CA SER A 57 -8.16 -12.25 15.36
C SER A 57 -6.78 -11.58 15.21
N VAL A 58 -6.16 -11.17 16.33
CA VAL A 58 -4.81 -10.58 16.34
C VAL A 58 -3.77 -11.63 15.95
N LYS A 59 -3.89 -12.86 16.47
CA LYS A 59 -3.02 -13.99 16.08
C LYS A 59 -3.17 -14.29 14.58
N ALA A 60 -4.40 -14.44 14.08
CA ALA A 60 -4.69 -14.71 12.66
C ALA A 60 -4.11 -13.63 11.73
N PHE A 61 -4.17 -12.35 12.14
CA PHE A 61 -3.58 -11.26 11.38
C PHE A 61 -2.06 -11.40 11.22
N PHE A 62 -1.33 -11.71 12.29
CA PHE A 62 0.12 -11.91 12.20
C PHE A 62 0.49 -13.27 11.58
N ASP A 63 -0.34 -14.29 11.77
CA ASP A 63 -0.19 -15.59 11.12
C ASP A 63 -0.24 -15.47 9.60
N PHE A 64 -1.07 -14.58 9.04
CA PHE A 64 -1.04 -14.30 7.62
C PHE A 64 0.38 -13.99 7.11
N TYR A 65 1.16 -13.21 7.86
CA TYR A 65 2.54 -12.89 7.50
C TYR A 65 3.48 -14.07 7.72
N THR A 66 3.33 -14.82 8.82
CA THR A 66 4.20 -15.99 9.09
C THR A 66 4.07 -17.04 8.00
N HIS A 67 2.86 -17.28 7.49
CA HIS A 67 2.58 -18.19 6.37
C HIS A 67 3.11 -17.68 5.01
N ARG A 68 3.46 -16.40 4.90
CA ARG A 68 3.98 -15.79 3.67
C ARG A 68 5.51 -15.77 3.62
N ILE A 69 6.18 -16.00 4.75
CA ILE A 69 7.64 -16.09 4.80
C ILE A 69 8.14 -17.19 3.86
N GLY A 70 9.04 -16.83 2.95
CA GLY A 70 9.62 -17.76 1.98
C GLY A 70 8.73 -18.10 0.77
N THR A 71 7.51 -17.55 0.68
CA THR A 71 6.60 -17.82 -0.45
C THR A 71 6.77 -16.84 -1.62
N GLY A 72 7.41 -15.69 -1.40
CA GLY A 72 7.69 -14.71 -2.45
C GLY A 72 8.69 -15.23 -3.48
N ASP A 73 8.46 -14.92 -4.76
CA ASP A 73 9.36 -15.31 -5.85
C ASP A 73 10.73 -14.64 -5.67
N SER A 74 11.74 -15.44 -5.31
CA SER A 74 13.10 -14.98 -5.05
C SER A 74 13.73 -14.26 -6.23
N SER A 75 13.39 -14.64 -7.47
CA SER A 75 13.89 -13.97 -8.68
C SER A 75 13.29 -12.58 -8.83
N VAL A 76 11.97 -12.46 -8.64
CA VAL A 76 11.25 -11.17 -8.69
C VAL A 76 11.78 -10.23 -7.62
N VAL A 77 11.86 -10.70 -6.36
CA VAL A 77 12.37 -9.92 -5.23
C VAL A 77 13.79 -9.42 -5.52
N GLN A 78 14.68 -10.29 -5.98
CA GLN A 78 16.06 -9.91 -6.26
C GLN A 78 16.17 -8.88 -7.39
N LYS A 79 15.43 -9.07 -8.49
CA LYS A 79 15.48 -8.16 -9.64
C LYS A 79 14.96 -6.77 -9.27
N ALA A 80 13.87 -6.69 -8.51
CA ALA A 80 13.31 -5.42 -8.07
C ALA A 80 14.24 -4.70 -7.08
N GLN A 81 14.84 -5.42 -6.12
CA GLN A 81 15.83 -4.86 -5.19
C GLN A 81 17.08 -4.36 -5.93
N ASN A 82 17.59 -5.12 -6.92
CA ASN A 82 18.72 -4.70 -7.74
C ASN A 82 18.42 -3.44 -8.56
N TYR A 83 17.21 -3.36 -9.13
CA TYR A 83 16.78 -2.16 -9.85
C TYR A 83 16.75 -0.95 -8.93
N PHE A 84 16.19 -1.10 -7.73
CA PHE A 84 16.14 -0.02 -6.74
C PHE A 84 17.52 0.34 -6.19
N ASP A 85 18.42 -0.62 -6.00
CA ASP A 85 19.81 -0.35 -5.60
C ASP A 85 20.53 0.55 -6.63
N GLN A 86 20.27 0.33 -7.93
CA GLN A 86 20.87 1.12 -9.01
C GLN A 86 20.18 2.47 -9.27
N LYS A 87 18.87 2.57 -8.99
CA LYS A 87 18.01 3.70 -9.39
C LYS A 87 17.27 4.36 -8.23
N GLY A 88 17.58 4.00 -6.99
CA GLY A 88 16.80 4.34 -5.79
C GLY A 88 16.58 5.83 -5.61
N ASP A 89 17.60 6.65 -5.83
CA ASP A 89 17.50 8.10 -5.74
C ASP A 89 16.48 8.67 -6.75
N LEU A 90 16.54 8.20 -7.99
CA LEU A 90 15.58 8.60 -9.04
C LEU A 90 14.18 8.04 -8.76
N TYR A 91 14.11 6.81 -8.23
CA TYR A 91 12.87 6.16 -7.86
C TYR A 91 12.15 6.93 -6.76
N LEU A 92 12.85 7.28 -5.68
CA LEU A 92 12.31 8.06 -4.57
C LEU A 92 11.99 9.50 -4.99
N ALA A 93 12.80 10.11 -5.87
CA ALA A 93 12.47 11.41 -6.44
C ALA A 93 11.16 11.35 -7.25
N MET A 94 10.97 10.34 -8.10
CA MET A 94 9.73 10.17 -8.86
C MET A 94 8.56 9.75 -7.97
N LEU A 95 8.79 9.01 -6.88
CA LEU A 95 7.79 8.77 -5.86
C LEU A 95 7.29 10.09 -5.27
N GLY A 96 8.22 10.93 -4.79
CA GLY A 96 7.89 12.19 -4.12
C GLY A 96 7.30 13.25 -5.04
N PHE A 97 7.89 13.49 -6.22
CA PHE A 97 7.56 14.61 -7.09
C PHE A 97 6.57 14.28 -8.21
N TYR A 98 6.31 12.99 -8.45
CA TYR A 98 5.40 12.57 -9.51
C TYR A 98 4.27 11.69 -8.97
N ALA A 99 4.59 10.53 -8.37
CA ALA A 99 3.58 9.56 -7.96
C ALA A 99 2.70 9.99 -6.77
N LEU A 100 3.28 10.57 -5.71
CA LEU A 100 2.48 11.03 -4.57
C LEU A 100 1.53 12.18 -4.94
N PRO A 101 1.92 13.18 -5.75
CA PRO A 101 0.97 14.14 -6.33
C PRO A 101 -0.20 13.48 -7.08
N TYR A 102 0.03 12.37 -7.79
CA TYR A 102 -1.10 11.61 -8.37
C TYR A 102 -2.04 11.11 -7.29
N CYS A 103 -1.54 10.52 -6.20
CA CYS A 103 -2.39 10.03 -5.11
C CYS A 103 -3.28 11.13 -4.52
N TYR A 104 -2.78 12.37 -4.41
CA TYR A 104 -3.59 13.50 -3.94
C TYR A 104 -4.59 14.03 -4.99
N ALA A 105 -4.30 13.82 -6.28
CA ALA A 105 -5.21 14.21 -7.36
C ALA A 105 -6.40 13.24 -7.50
N PHE A 106 -6.27 11.99 -7.04
CA PHE A 106 -7.38 11.05 -6.88
C PHE A 106 -8.13 11.39 -5.59
N ALA A 107 -9.05 12.37 -5.70
CA ALA A 107 -9.66 13.10 -4.58
C ALA A 107 -10.24 12.22 -3.47
N ASP A 108 -10.95 11.14 -3.80
CA ASP A 108 -11.69 10.34 -2.81
C ASP A 108 -10.76 9.66 -1.77
N GLY A 109 -9.64 9.09 -2.20
CA GLY A 109 -8.67 8.46 -1.28
C GLY A 109 -7.95 9.47 -0.39
N ALA A 110 -7.79 10.71 -0.86
CA ALA A 110 -7.16 11.79 -0.10
C ALA A 110 -8.04 12.27 1.09
N GLU A 111 -9.36 12.03 1.05
CA GLU A 111 -10.30 12.41 2.10
C GLU A 111 -10.05 11.68 3.43
N VAL A 112 -9.48 10.46 3.36
CA VAL A 112 -8.97 9.73 4.55
C VAL A 112 -7.88 10.53 5.25
N LEU A 113 -6.98 11.13 4.46
CA LEU A 113 -5.80 11.81 4.95
C LEU A 113 -6.15 13.13 5.62
N VAL A 114 -7.10 13.89 5.06
CA VAL A 114 -7.64 15.12 5.64
C VAL A 114 -8.17 14.87 7.05
N ARG A 115 -8.97 13.82 7.23
CA ARG A 115 -9.61 13.49 8.51
C ARG A 115 -8.69 12.86 9.55
N SER A 116 -7.51 12.40 9.13
CA SER A 116 -6.49 11.92 10.06
C SER A 116 -5.75 13.06 10.79
N ASN A 117 -5.96 14.33 10.40
CA ASN A 117 -5.29 15.57 10.84
C ASN A 117 -3.74 15.61 10.72
N ARG A 118 -3.08 14.46 10.61
CA ARG A 118 -1.61 14.37 10.52
C ARG A 118 -1.03 14.92 9.20
N ILE A 119 -1.82 15.08 8.14
CA ILE A 119 -1.37 15.76 6.90
C ILE A 119 -1.47 17.27 6.97
N VAL A 120 -2.17 17.85 7.96
CA VAL A 120 -2.15 19.29 8.18
C VAL A 120 -1.03 19.66 9.15
N ASP A 121 -0.80 18.81 10.16
CA ASP A 121 0.11 19.13 11.27
C ASP A 121 1.53 18.54 11.13
N GLN A 122 1.74 17.46 10.35
CA GLN A 122 2.97 16.67 10.30
C GLN A 122 3.39 16.21 8.88
N ILE A 123 3.27 17.10 7.89
CA ILE A 123 3.53 16.77 6.46
C ILE A 123 4.92 16.16 6.23
N GLY A 124 5.96 16.77 6.80
CA GLY A 124 7.35 16.33 6.62
C GLY A 124 7.62 14.95 7.21
N GLU A 125 7.07 14.67 8.40
CA GLU A 125 7.21 13.37 9.05
C GLU A 125 6.53 12.27 8.24
N ARG A 126 5.32 12.51 7.73
CA ARG A 126 4.60 11.53 6.89
C ARG A 126 5.30 11.23 5.57
N LEU A 127 5.88 12.25 4.94
CA LEU A 127 6.68 12.04 3.73
C LEU A 127 7.93 11.19 4.06
N GLY A 128 8.58 11.47 5.19
CA GLY A 128 9.69 10.67 5.72
C GLY A 128 9.29 9.22 6.03
N GLU A 129 8.13 8.99 6.66
CA GLU A 129 7.57 7.66 6.93
C GLU A 129 7.34 6.88 5.63
N THR A 130 6.81 7.53 4.59
CA THR A 130 6.57 6.93 3.28
C THR A 130 7.88 6.54 2.58
N GLY A 131 8.87 7.44 2.59
CA GLY A 131 10.21 7.14 2.06
C GLY A 131 10.88 6.00 2.84
N GLY A 132 10.80 6.03 4.17
CA GLY A 132 11.33 5.00 5.05
C GLY A 132 10.67 3.63 4.83
N PHE A 133 9.35 3.61 4.58
CA PHE A 133 8.63 2.39 4.18
C PHE A 133 9.22 1.80 2.91
N VAL A 134 9.31 2.57 1.83
CA VAL A 134 9.85 2.07 0.54
C VAL A 134 11.31 1.62 0.69
N MET A 135 12.14 2.39 1.40
CA MET A 135 13.54 2.02 1.66
C MET A 135 13.66 0.69 2.41
N GLU A 136 12.83 0.45 3.44
CA GLU A 136 12.82 -0.81 4.18
C GLU A 136 12.37 -1.97 3.30
N LEU A 137 11.36 -1.78 2.44
CA LEU A 137 10.87 -2.85 1.59
C LEU A 137 11.90 -3.23 0.53
N PHE A 138 12.59 -2.26 -0.07
CA PHE A 138 13.56 -2.50 -1.15
C PHE A 138 14.99 -2.78 -0.70
N ARG A 139 15.31 -2.69 0.60
CA ARG A 139 16.68 -2.96 1.06
C ARG A 139 17.13 -4.35 0.61
N PRO A 140 18.44 -4.54 0.32
CA PRO A 140 18.97 -5.84 -0.03
C PRO A 140 18.60 -6.94 0.99
N GLY A 141 18.00 -8.02 0.49
CA GLY A 141 17.63 -9.17 1.31
C GLY A 141 16.31 -9.03 2.08
N ALA A 142 15.53 -7.96 1.85
CA ALA A 142 14.16 -7.87 2.36
C ALA A 142 13.31 -9.04 1.86
N PHE A 143 12.38 -9.50 2.72
CA PHE A 143 11.46 -10.60 2.49
C PHE A 143 12.08 -12.00 2.27
N ARG A 144 13.41 -12.16 2.45
CA ARG A 144 14.06 -13.48 2.33
C ARG A 144 13.85 -14.39 3.54
N LYS A 145 13.59 -13.80 4.71
CA LYS A 145 13.35 -14.50 5.99
C LYS A 145 12.31 -13.71 6.78
N ALA A 146 11.97 -14.20 7.98
CA ALA A 146 11.22 -13.45 8.98
C ALA A 146 11.97 -12.17 9.36
N ASP A 147 11.80 -11.11 8.59
CA ASP A 147 12.57 -9.88 8.72
C ASP A 147 11.67 -8.67 8.94
N ARG A 148 12.31 -7.54 9.16
CA ARG A 148 11.66 -6.27 9.47
C ARG A 148 10.73 -5.78 8.35
N ALA A 149 10.93 -6.19 7.10
CA ALA A 149 10.10 -5.72 5.98
C ALA A 149 8.67 -6.26 6.10
N PHE A 150 8.51 -7.54 6.47
CA PHE A 150 7.18 -8.09 6.76
C PHE A 150 6.49 -7.35 7.92
N LEU A 151 7.25 -7.02 8.97
CA LEU A 151 6.68 -6.36 10.16
C LEU A 151 6.25 -4.93 9.84
N VAL A 152 7.01 -4.23 9.00
CA VAL A 152 6.65 -2.90 8.50
C VAL A 152 5.37 -2.97 7.68
N CYS A 153 5.21 -3.93 6.77
CA CYS A 153 3.95 -4.14 6.06
C CYS A 153 2.78 -4.38 7.04
N ALA A 154 2.97 -5.26 8.04
CA ALA A 154 1.96 -5.56 9.05
C ALA A 154 1.54 -4.31 9.84
N LYS A 155 2.50 -3.51 10.30
CA LYS A 155 2.24 -2.27 11.04
C LYS A 155 1.48 -1.24 10.18
N VAL A 156 1.88 -1.05 8.92
CA VAL A 156 1.16 -0.12 8.02
C VAL A 156 -0.25 -0.63 7.69
N ARG A 157 -0.43 -1.93 7.47
CA ARG A 157 -1.76 -2.53 7.26
C ARG A 157 -2.67 -2.36 8.47
N LEU A 158 -2.15 -2.46 9.70
CA LEU A 158 -2.89 -2.11 10.91
C LEU A 158 -3.23 -0.61 10.97
N ILE A 159 -2.30 0.29 10.60
CA ILE A 159 -2.58 1.74 10.53
C ILE A 159 -3.75 2.03 9.58
N HIS A 160 -3.82 1.34 8.44
CA HIS A 160 -4.96 1.44 7.54
C HIS A 160 -6.26 1.01 8.21
N ALA A 161 -6.29 -0.16 8.86
CA ALA A 161 -7.48 -0.63 9.58
C ALA A 161 -7.89 0.29 10.74
N PHE A 162 -6.95 0.82 11.51
CA PHE A 162 -7.22 1.86 12.51
C PHE A 162 -7.85 3.10 11.86
N SER A 163 -7.31 3.55 10.72
CA SER A 163 -7.87 4.71 9.99
C SER A 163 -9.33 4.46 9.58
N ARG A 164 -9.64 3.26 9.06
CA ARG A 164 -11.04 2.88 8.74
C ARG A 164 -11.92 2.93 9.98
N HIS A 165 -11.46 2.33 11.08
CA HIS A 165 -12.21 2.33 12.34
C HIS A 165 -12.49 3.76 12.82
N PHE A 166 -11.47 4.61 12.93
CA PHE A 166 -11.64 5.98 13.43
C PHE A 166 -12.50 6.85 12.51
N ILE A 167 -12.38 6.70 11.18
CA ILE A 167 -13.26 7.41 10.25
C ILE A 167 -14.72 6.97 10.46
N HIS A 168 -14.98 5.66 10.48
CA HIS A 168 -16.34 5.13 10.68
C HIS A 168 -16.96 5.57 12.02
N GLN A 169 -16.16 5.69 13.08
CA GLN A 169 -16.66 6.05 14.41
C GLN A 169 -16.81 7.56 14.62
N TYR A 170 -15.91 8.38 14.06
CA TYR A 170 -15.77 9.78 14.47
C TYR A 170 -15.94 10.80 13.34
N ALA A 171 -15.81 10.41 12.07
CA ALA A 171 -16.01 11.36 10.97
C ALA A 171 -17.49 11.73 10.85
N LYS A 172 -17.80 13.03 10.89
CA LYS A 172 -19.17 13.56 10.77
C LYS A 172 -19.53 13.97 9.34
N ASP A 173 -18.52 14.10 8.51
CA ASP A 173 -18.55 14.70 7.17
C ASP A 173 -18.01 13.73 6.10
N TRP A 174 -18.01 12.43 6.38
CA TRP A 174 -17.65 11.43 5.38
C TRP A 174 -18.73 11.36 4.31
N ASP A 175 -18.40 11.71 3.07
CA ASP A 175 -19.31 11.57 1.94
C ASP A 175 -19.33 10.10 1.48
N PRO A 176 -20.48 9.41 1.48
CA PRO A 176 -20.58 8.06 0.94
C PRO A 176 -20.13 7.94 -0.54
N ALA A 177 -20.16 9.02 -1.30
CA ALA A 177 -19.65 9.05 -2.68
C ALA A 177 -18.16 8.71 -2.77
N PHE A 178 -17.37 8.97 -1.72
CA PHE A 178 -15.96 8.59 -1.65
C PHE A 178 -15.74 7.07 -1.57
N GLY A 179 -16.80 6.30 -1.36
CA GLY A 179 -16.70 4.87 -1.05
C GLY A 179 -16.36 4.64 0.43
N LYS A 180 -16.00 3.40 0.77
CA LYS A 180 -15.52 3.09 2.12
C LYS A 180 -14.09 3.64 2.30
N PRO A 181 -13.69 4.11 3.49
CA PRO A 181 -12.34 4.60 3.71
C PRO A 181 -11.32 3.48 3.50
N VAL A 182 -10.19 3.79 2.86
CA VAL A 182 -9.07 2.86 2.60
C VAL A 182 -9.57 1.53 2.02
N ASN A 183 -10.40 1.64 0.99
CA ASN A 183 -10.99 0.50 0.31
C ASN A 183 -9.99 -0.18 -0.66
N GLN A 184 -10.40 -1.29 -1.27
CA GLN A 184 -9.54 -2.05 -2.17
C GLN A 184 -9.15 -1.26 -3.43
N GLU A 185 -10.00 -0.37 -3.94
CA GLU A 185 -9.66 0.50 -5.08
C GLU A 185 -8.56 1.50 -4.68
N ASP A 186 -8.72 2.19 -3.55
CA ASP A 186 -7.73 3.15 -3.04
C ASP A 186 -6.36 2.49 -2.82
N MET A 187 -6.35 1.31 -2.18
CA MET A 187 -5.13 0.59 -1.87
C MET A 187 -4.43 0.12 -3.16
N LEU A 188 -5.19 -0.38 -4.13
CA LEU A 188 -4.66 -0.85 -5.41
C LEU A 188 -4.14 0.31 -6.27
N GLY A 189 -4.90 1.40 -6.37
CA GLY A 189 -4.49 2.61 -7.07
C GLY A 189 -3.23 3.23 -6.48
N THR A 190 -3.14 3.31 -5.14
CA THR A 190 -1.94 3.80 -4.44
C THR A 190 -0.74 2.89 -4.68
N ASN A 191 -0.91 1.58 -4.60
CA ASN A 191 0.17 0.63 -4.87
C ASN A 191 0.66 0.73 -6.33
N LEU A 192 -0.25 0.94 -7.28
CA LEU A 192 0.12 1.21 -8.68
C LEU A 192 0.77 2.58 -8.87
N ALA A 193 0.44 3.58 -8.05
CA ALA A 193 1.15 4.86 -8.05
C ALA A 193 2.61 4.66 -7.61
N PHE A 194 2.83 3.88 -6.54
CA PHE A 194 4.16 3.58 -6.02
C PHE A 194 5.01 2.73 -6.96
N SER A 195 4.38 2.04 -7.91
CA SER A 195 5.04 1.16 -8.86
C SER A 195 5.03 1.73 -10.29
N PHE A 196 3.92 1.57 -11.00
CA PHE A 196 3.76 1.96 -12.40
C PHE A 196 3.98 3.46 -12.64
N ILE A 197 3.40 4.34 -11.81
CA ILE A 197 3.51 5.79 -12.02
C ILE A 197 4.93 6.29 -11.76
N VAL A 198 5.64 5.73 -10.79
CA VAL A 198 7.08 5.99 -10.59
C VAL A 198 7.89 5.65 -11.84
N LEU A 199 7.71 4.43 -12.38
CA LEU A 199 8.41 4.00 -13.59
C LEU A 199 8.06 4.86 -14.81
N ARG A 200 6.79 5.28 -14.94
CA ARG A 200 6.37 6.22 -15.98
C ARG A 200 7.07 7.58 -15.84
N GLY A 201 7.20 8.09 -14.61
CA GLY A 201 7.95 9.31 -14.31
C GLY A 201 9.40 9.20 -14.77
N LEU A 202 10.06 8.08 -14.46
CA LEU A 202 11.43 7.80 -14.91
C LEU A 202 11.55 7.80 -16.45
N THR A 203 10.61 7.15 -17.15
CA THR A 203 10.55 7.18 -18.62
C THR A 203 10.43 8.60 -19.16
N LYS A 204 9.56 9.44 -18.56
CA LYS A 204 9.40 10.85 -18.96
C LYS A 204 10.67 11.67 -18.76
N MET A 205 11.47 11.33 -17.76
CA MET A 205 12.75 11.97 -17.47
C MET A 205 13.91 11.43 -18.31
N GLY A 206 13.66 10.51 -19.25
CA GLY A 206 14.70 9.91 -20.11
C GLY A 206 15.40 8.70 -19.49
N PHE A 207 14.93 8.18 -18.36
CA PHE A 207 15.47 7.01 -17.66
C PHE A 207 14.53 5.81 -17.77
N ALA A 208 14.11 5.48 -18.99
CA ALA A 208 13.16 4.41 -19.22
C ALA A 208 13.71 3.05 -18.73
N PRO A 209 12.98 2.33 -17.86
CA PRO A 209 13.33 0.95 -17.51
C PRO A 209 13.15 0.04 -18.73
N THR A 210 13.91 -1.05 -18.75
CA THR A 210 13.68 -2.16 -19.67
C THR A 210 12.35 -2.86 -19.35
N GLU A 211 11.83 -3.62 -20.31
CA GLU A 211 10.60 -4.41 -20.11
C GLU A 211 10.73 -5.41 -18.94
N GLU A 212 11.92 -6.01 -18.78
CA GLU A 212 12.18 -6.95 -17.68
C GLU A 212 12.20 -6.26 -16.31
N GLU A 213 12.83 -5.08 -16.21
CA GLU A 213 12.84 -4.28 -14.98
C GLU A 213 11.43 -3.82 -14.60
N GLN A 214 10.66 -3.37 -15.59
CA GLN A 214 9.28 -2.95 -15.39
C GLN A 214 8.41 -4.09 -14.88
N LYS A 215 8.51 -5.29 -15.49
CA LYS A 215 7.80 -6.49 -15.03
C LYS A 215 8.24 -6.89 -13.62
N ALA A 216 9.54 -6.86 -13.33
CA ALA A 216 10.06 -7.22 -12.01
C ALA A 216 9.54 -6.28 -10.91
N VAL A 217 9.57 -4.97 -11.13
CA VAL A 217 9.07 -3.98 -10.16
C VAL A 217 7.56 -4.11 -9.96
N LEU A 218 6.78 -4.31 -11.03
CA LEU A 218 5.33 -4.52 -10.90
C LEU A 218 5.00 -5.82 -10.16
N ALA A 219 5.66 -6.93 -10.50
CA ALA A 219 5.45 -8.20 -9.80
C ALA A 219 5.86 -8.12 -8.33
N TYR A 220 6.89 -7.35 -8.01
CA TYR A 220 7.30 -7.12 -6.64
C TYR A 220 6.29 -6.28 -5.85
N TRP A 221 5.74 -5.24 -6.45
CA TRP A 221 4.65 -4.46 -5.84
C TRP A 221 3.32 -5.21 -5.75
N LYS A 222 3.06 -6.17 -6.65
CA LYS A 222 1.97 -7.15 -6.50
C LYS A 222 2.15 -7.98 -5.24
N TRP A 223 3.37 -8.49 -5.01
CA TRP A 223 3.71 -9.24 -3.80
C TRP A 223 3.55 -8.38 -2.54
N ILE A 224 4.07 -7.14 -2.55
CA ILE A 224 3.85 -6.19 -1.45
C ILE A 224 2.35 -5.90 -1.29
N GLY A 225 1.58 -5.85 -2.37
CA GLY A 225 0.13 -5.67 -2.36
C GLY A 225 -0.60 -6.78 -1.60
N ASP A 226 -0.25 -8.05 -1.82
CA ASP A 226 -0.77 -9.17 -1.03
C ASP A 226 -0.47 -8.96 0.46
N LEU A 227 0.78 -8.59 0.79
CA LEU A 227 1.18 -8.29 2.17
C LEU A 227 0.43 -7.09 2.78
N MET A 228 -0.03 -6.15 1.96
CA MET A 228 -0.84 -5.01 2.36
C MET A 228 -2.34 -5.31 2.42
N GLY A 229 -2.76 -6.54 2.13
CA GLY A 229 -4.18 -6.95 2.14
C GLY A 229 -4.95 -6.59 0.88
N ILE A 230 -4.26 -6.35 -0.23
CA ILE A 230 -4.87 -6.06 -1.53
C ILE A 230 -5.28 -7.38 -2.21
N ASP A 231 -6.47 -7.40 -2.78
CA ASP A 231 -6.90 -8.49 -3.66
C ASP A 231 -6.12 -8.44 -4.99
N THR A 232 -5.03 -9.19 -5.05
CA THR A 232 -4.12 -9.20 -6.21
C THR A 232 -4.69 -9.89 -7.45
N SER A 233 -5.92 -10.44 -7.38
CA SER A 233 -6.62 -10.91 -8.59
C SER A 233 -7.00 -9.76 -9.54
N TYR A 234 -7.07 -8.53 -9.03
CA TYR A 234 -7.28 -7.31 -9.82
C TYR A 234 -5.96 -6.67 -10.28
N TRP A 235 -4.80 -7.21 -9.88
CA TRP A 235 -3.51 -6.61 -10.21
C TRP A 235 -3.23 -6.68 -11.72
N PRO A 236 -2.83 -5.57 -12.36
CA PRO A 236 -2.51 -5.57 -13.78
C PRO A 236 -1.19 -6.31 -14.05
N GLU A 237 -1.21 -7.26 -15.00
CA GLU A 237 -0.02 -8.03 -15.39
C GLU A 237 0.88 -7.26 -16.36
N THR A 238 0.36 -6.19 -16.96
CA THR A 238 1.11 -5.34 -17.89
C THR A 238 0.92 -3.86 -17.60
N SER A 239 1.88 -3.05 -18.03
CA SER A 239 1.75 -1.59 -17.94
C SER A 239 0.68 -1.00 -18.83
N LYS A 240 0.34 -1.67 -19.94
CA LYS A 240 -0.80 -1.27 -20.78
C LYS A 240 -2.10 -1.44 -20.02
N GLU A 241 -2.25 -2.57 -19.33
CA GLU A 241 -3.40 -2.85 -18.48
C GLU A 241 -3.47 -1.88 -17.29
N ALA A 242 -2.34 -1.65 -16.60
CA ALA A 242 -2.25 -0.68 -15.51
C ALA A 242 -2.70 0.72 -15.95
N PHE A 243 -2.23 1.18 -17.12
CA PHE A 243 -2.62 2.47 -17.67
C PHE A 243 -4.10 2.53 -18.03
N THR A 244 -4.62 1.51 -18.72
CA THR A 244 -5.99 1.49 -19.24
C THR A 244 -7.02 1.40 -18.13
N ASN A 245 -6.75 0.59 -17.10
CA ASN A 245 -7.72 0.27 -16.06
C ASN A 245 -7.69 1.28 -14.90
N TYR A 246 -6.52 1.86 -14.58
CA TYR A 246 -6.34 2.67 -13.36
C TYR A 246 -5.95 4.12 -13.62
N PHE A 247 -5.36 4.42 -14.79
CA PHE A 247 -4.84 5.73 -15.11
C PHE A 247 -5.24 6.22 -16.51
N PRO A 248 -6.51 6.04 -16.95
CA PRO A 248 -6.90 6.33 -18.34
C PRO A 248 -6.75 7.81 -18.73
N ASN A 249 -6.79 8.72 -17.76
CA ASN A 249 -6.65 10.17 -17.97
C ASN A 249 -5.19 10.66 -17.95
N VAL A 250 -4.21 9.77 -17.78
CA VAL A 250 -2.79 10.13 -17.61
C VAL A 250 -2.08 10.41 -18.96
N SER A 251 -2.82 10.33 -20.08
CA SER A 251 -2.37 10.79 -21.41
C SER A 251 -2.41 12.31 -21.61
N ALA A 252 -3.00 13.07 -20.67
CA ALA A 252 -3.21 14.52 -20.80
C ALA A 252 -2.20 15.42 -20.05
N VAL A 253 -1.15 14.84 -19.45
CA VAL A 253 -0.05 15.57 -18.77
C VAL A 253 1.29 15.03 -19.22
#